data_AF-A0AAX3WV01-F1
#
_entry.id   AF-A0AAX3WV01-F1
#
_cell.length_a   1.000
_cell.length_b   1.000
_cell.length_c   1.000
_cell.angle_alpha   90.00
_cell.angle_beta   90.00
_cell.angle_gamma   90.00
#
_symmetry.space_group_name_H-M   'P 1'
#
loop_
_entity.id
_entity.type
_entity.pdbx_description
1 polymer ?
#
loop_
_entity_poly.entity_id
_entity_poly.type
_entity_poly.pdbx_seq_one_letter_code
_entity_poly.pdbx_strand_id
1 'polypeptide(L)'
;MKRTIATVIATTYFVFPIIIVMATTLPLYNNHEEFIEAFNKEVKKLDLSKSLENIKKEEETITSKLDKDITLIENIDEKGAVHELVMVGKGEGMDIILSMGLLIGMTNPNLNQSQVGAVLKELRLFDESYQYQKNETTVEKNTIRYNLKYDQSVGVIFSISKVN
;
A
#
# COMPACT_ATOMS: atom_id res chain seq x y z
N MET A 1 -10.82 13.16 24.66
CA MET A 1 -10.16 14.05 23.68
C MET A 1 -8.71 13.62 23.49
N LYS A 2 -8.42 12.65 22.60
CA LYS A 2 -7.03 12.19 22.28
C LYS A 2 -6.92 11.17 21.12
N ARG A 3 -7.86 11.15 20.16
CA ARG A 3 -7.76 10.29 18.96
C ARG A 3 -7.52 11.06 17.66
N THR A 4 -7.91 12.33 17.61
CA THR A 4 -7.81 13.17 16.40
C THR A 4 -6.38 13.60 16.07
N ILE A 5 -5.47 13.58 17.04
CA ILE A 5 -4.09 14.10 16.87
C ILE A 5 -3.20 13.09 16.14
N ALA A 6 -3.45 11.79 16.29
CA ALA A 6 -2.60 10.75 15.67
C ALA A 6 -2.75 10.70 14.14
N THR A 7 -3.95 10.97 13.61
CA THR A 7 -4.22 10.93 12.16
C THR A 7 -3.57 12.10 11.43
N VAL A 8 -3.47 13.28 12.06
CA VAL A 8 -2.88 14.48 11.45
C VAL A 8 -1.35 14.40 11.36
N ILE A 9 -0.71 13.77 12.35
CA ILE A 9 0.76 13.61 12.36
C ILE A 9 1.21 12.60 11.29
N ALA A 10 0.40 11.56 11.01
CA ALA A 10 0.71 10.63 9.94
C ALA A 10 0.69 11.35 8.57
N THR A 11 -0.34 12.14 8.28
CA THR A 11 -0.46 12.84 6.99
C THR A 11 0.70 13.79 6.72
N THR A 12 1.21 14.52 7.70
CA THR A 12 2.35 15.44 7.49
C THR A 12 3.71 14.74 7.37
N TYR A 13 3.88 13.55 7.93
CA TYR A 13 5.15 12.80 7.84
C TYR A 13 5.32 12.05 6.51
N PHE A 14 4.22 11.74 5.81
CA PHE A 14 4.27 11.05 4.52
C PHE A 14 4.52 11.96 3.31
N VAL A 15 4.38 13.29 3.45
CA VAL A 15 4.54 14.23 2.33
C VAL A 15 6.00 14.64 2.05
N PHE A 16 6.96 14.34 2.93
CA PHE A 16 8.35 14.81 2.79
C PHE A 16 9.33 13.67 3.13
N PRO A 17 9.65 12.74 2.19
CA PRO A 17 10.47 13.07 1.02
C PRO A 17 10.20 12.20 -0.24
N ILE A 18 8.95 11.99 -0.66
CA ILE A 18 8.64 11.32 -1.96
C ILE A 18 8.09 12.33 -3.01
N ILE A 19 8.32 13.64 -2.81
CA ILE A 19 7.88 14.65 -3.80
C ILE A 19 8.84 14.78 -5.01
N ILE A 20 10.07 14.25 -4.96
CA ILE A 20 11.07 14.58 -6.00
C ILE A 20 10.92 13.79 -7.32
N VAL A 21 9.98 12.85 -7.44
CA VAL A 21 9.72 12.18 -8.74
C VAL A 21 8.23 12.10 -9.08
N MET A 22 7.51 13.22 -8.95
CA MET A 22 6.15 13.35 -9.52
C MET A 22 6.15 13.59 -11.03
N ALA A 23 7.33 13.69 -11.66
CA ALA A 23 7.44 13.76 -13.11
C ALA A 23 7.69 12.35 -13.69
N THR A 24 6.67 11.83 -14.38
CA THR A 24 6.73 10.72 -15.37
C THR A 24 6.66 9.27 -14.90
N THR A 25 6.02 8.93 -13.78
CA THR A 25 5.70 7.52 -13.50
C THR A 25 4.38 7.10 -14.14
N LEU A 26 4.34 5.92 -14.75
CA LEU A 26 3.09 5.38 -15.29
C LEU A 26 2.11 5.13 -14.12
N PRO A 27 0.83 5.53 -14.22
CA PRO A 27 -0.12 5.32 -13.14
C PRO A 27 -0.40 3.82 -12.95
N LEU A 28 -0.64 3.41 -11.70
CA LEU A 28 -1.20 2.10 -11.37
C LEU A 28 -2.62 1.97 -11.91
N TYR A 29 -3.43 3.02 -11.73
CA TYR A 29 -4.81 3.12 -12.19
C TYR A 29 -5.09 4.52 -12.72
N ASN A 30 -5.94 4.65 -13.74
CA ASN A 30 -6.23 5.96 -14.35
C ASN A 30 -7.13 6.83 -13.48
N ASN A 31 -7.81 6.24 -12.49
CA ASN A 31 -8.63 6.94 -11.50
C ASN A 31 -8.95 6.04 -10.29
N HIS A 32 -9.55 6.64 -9.26
CA HIS A 32 -10.01 5.94 -8.05
C HIS A 32 -11.04 4.83 -8.34
N GLU A 33 -11.94 5.02 -9.33
CA GLU A 33 -12.97 4.02 -9.64
C GLU A 33 -12.34 2.73 -10.18
N GLU A 34 -11.37 2.84 -11.08
CA GLU A 34 -10.60 1.70 -11.61
C GLU A 34 -9.84 0.97 -10.50
N PHE A 35 -9.27 1.73 -9.55
CA PHE A 35 -8.65 1.17 -8.36
C PHE A 35 -9.65 0.37 -7.50
N ILE A 36 -10.84 0.93 -7.21
CA ILE A 36 -11.88 0.26 -6.41
C ILE A 36 -12.41 -1.00 -7.13
N GLU A 37 -12.57 -0.96 -8.44
CA GLU A 37 -12.94 -2.12 -9.24
C GLU A 37 -11.91 -3.25 -9.15
N ALA A 38 -10.62 -2.91 -9.29
CA ALA A 38 -9.52 -3.87 -9.16
C ALA A 38 -9.46 -4.47 -7.75
N PHE A 39 -9.63 -3.64 -6.71
CA PHE A 39 -9.69 -4.08 -5.32
C PHE A 39 -10.83 -5.08 -5.10
N ASN A 40 -12.06 -4.72 -5.47
CA ASN A 40 -13.25 -5.56 -5.27
C ASN A 40 -13.15 -6.89 -6.04
N LYS A 41 -12.56 -6.86 -7.25
CA LYS A 41 -12.31 -8.07 -8.04
C LYS A 41 -11.36 -9.02 -7.32
N GLU A 42 -10.25 -8.52 -6.78
CA GLU A 42 -9.26 -9.36 -6.10
C GLU A 42 -9.78 -9.86 -4.75
N VAL A 43 -10.50 -9.03 -3.98
CA VAL A 43 -11.20 -9.44 -2.75
C VAL A 43 -12.14 -10.62 -3.02
N LYS A 44 -12.96 -10.52 -4.07
CA LYS A 44 -13.89 -11.59 -4.46
C LYS A 44 -13.16 -12.87 -4.91
N LYS A 45 -12.07 -12.72 -5.66
CA LYS A 45 -11.24 -13.85 -6.13
C LYS A 45 -10.59 -14.61 -4.97
N LEU A 46 -10.20 -13.89 -3.92
CA LEU A 46 -9.56 -14.44 -2.73
C LEU A 46 -10.55 -14.85 -1.63
N ASP A 47 -11.86 -14.72 -1.86
CA ASP A 47 -12.93 -14.98 -0.90
C ASP A 47 -12.71 -14.26 0.46
N LEU A 48 -12.28 -13.00 0.39
CA LEU A 48 -12.01 -12.17 1.56
C LEU A 48 -13.22 -11.33 1.93
N SER A 49 -13.48 -11.18 3.23
CA SER A 49 -14.48 -10.23 3.74
C SER A 49 -13.82 -8.88 4.07
N LYS A 50 -13.27 -8.20 3.05
CA LYS A 50 -12.62 -6.88 3.19
C LYS A 50 -13.33 -5.83 2.33
N SER A 51 -13.33 -4.58 2.79
CA SER A 51 -13.89 -3.43 2.08
C SER A 51 -13.04 -2.19 2.34
N LEU A 52 -13.18 -1.18 1.48
CA LEU A 52 -12.57 0.13 1.67
C LEU A 52 -13.63 1.14 2.09
N GLU A 53 -13.37 1.82 3.21
CA GLU A 53 -14.16 2.96 3.68
C GLU A 53 -13.35 4.24 3.46
N ASN A 54 -13.78 5.09 2.52
CA ASN A 54 -13.10 6.37 2.27
C ASN A 54 -13.30 7.30 3.47
N ILE A 55 -12.20 7.74 4.09
CA ILE A 55 -12.24 8.55 5.32
C ILE A 55 -11.75 9.98 5.10
N LYS A 56 -10.93 10.23 4.08
CA LYS A 56 -10.41 11.56 3.77
C LYS A 56 -10.04 11.67 2.29
N LYS A 57 -10.31 12.82 1.69
CA LYS A 57 -9.80 13.20 0.38
C LYS A 57 -9.14 14.57 0.48
N GLU A 58 -7.91 14.67 0.03
CA GLU A 58 -7.14 15.90 -0.11
C GLU A 58 -6.82 16.14 -1.59
N GLU A 59 -6.00 17.15 -1.89
CA GLU A 59 -5.64 17.53 -3.26
C GLU A 59 -4.90 16.39 -3.99
N GLU A 60 -3.91 15.78 -3.35
CA GLU A 60 -3.03 14.76 -3.95
C GLU A 60 -3.19 13.38 -3.28
N THR A 61 -4.14 13.22 -2.35
CA THR A 61 -4.32 11.95 -1.63
C THR A 61 -5.78 11.56 -1.41
N ILE A 62 -6.05 10.26 -1.49
CA ILE A 62 -7.29 9.64 -0.98
C ILE A 62 -6.89 8.65 0.11
N THR A 63 -7.46 8.81 1.30
CA THR A 63 -7.20 7.92 2.43
C THR A 63 -8.43 7.10 2.72
N SER A 64 -8.25 5.80 2.75
CA SER A 64 -9.28 4.82 3.02
C SER A 64 -8.88 3.87 4.13
N LYS A 65 -9.86 3.41 4.88
CA LYS A 65 -9.69 2.40 5.90
C LYS A 65 -9.99 1.04 5.29
N LEU A 66 -9.02 0.13 5.32
CA LEU A 66 -9.17 -1.26 4.87
C LEU A 66 -9.59 -2.17 6.03
N ASP A 67 -9.08 -1.88 7.23
CA ASP A 67 -9.41 -2.59 8.46
C ASP A 67 -9.27 -1.65 9.65
N LYS A 68 -9.64 -2.10 10.86
CA LYS A 68 -9.43 -1.35 12.11
C LYS A 68 -7.99 -0.85 12.24
N ASP A 69 -7.06 -1.68 11.82
CA ASP A 69 -5.62 -1.53 12.03
C ASP A 69 -4.85 -1.26 10.72
N ILE A 70 -5.55 -1.11 9.59
CA ILE A 70 -4.95 -0.93 8.27
C ILE A 70 -5.56 0.28 7.55
N THR A 71 -4.70 1.24 7.25
CA THR A 71 -5.02 2.41 6.42
C THR A 71 -4.36 2.25 5.06
N LEU A 72 -5.07 2.64 4.01
CA LEU A 72 -4.57 2.71 2.65
C LEU A 72 -4.63 4.16 2.17
N ILE A 73 -3.54 4.61 1.55
CA ILE A 73 -3.41 5.95 0.99
C ILE A 73 -3.14 5.78 -0.50
N GLU A 74 -3.94 6.41 -1.33
CA GLU A 74 -3.74 6.56 -2.76
C GLU A 74 -3.08 7.92 -3.00
N ASN A 75 -1.87 7.94 -3.55
CA ASN A 75 -1.24 9.16 -4.05
C ASN A 75 -1.70 9.39 -5.49
N ILE A 76 -2.38 10.51 -5.71
CA ILE A 76 -3.04 10.84 -6.98
C ILE A 76 -2.45 12.10 -7.63
N ASP A 77 -2.49 12.17 -8.96
CA ASP A 77 -2.14 13.39 -9.70
C ASP A 77 -3.32 14.37 -9.81
N GLU A 78 -3.09 15.54 -10.41
CA GLU A 78 -4.12 16.55 -10.66
C GLU A 78 -5.32 16.04 -11.49
N LYS A 79 -5.13 14.95 -12.26
CA LYS A 79 -6.16 14.31 -13.08
C LYS A 79 -6.88 13.18 -12.34
N GLY A 80 -6.46 12.87 -11.11
CA GLY A 80 -6.99 11.82 -10.26
C GLY A 80 -6.42 10.42 -10.55
N ALA A 81 -5.38 10.30 -11.37
CA ALA A 81 -4.72 9.02 -11.63
C ALA A 81 -3.92 8.58 -10.41
N VAL A 82 -3.97 7.28 -10.07
CA VAL A 82 -3.31 6.71 -8.89
C VAL A 82 -1.90 6.27 -9.25
N HIS A 83 -0.89 6.91 -8.68
CA HIS A 83 0.53 6.61 -8.96
C HIS A 83 1.18 5.69 -7.93
N GLU A 84 0.76 5.80 -6.68
CA GLU A 84 1.28 4.98 -5.59
C GLU A 84 0.16 4.60 -4.63
N LEU A 85 0.22 3.36 -4.15
CA LEU A 85 -0.58 2.90 -3.02
C LEU A 85 0.34 2.75 -1.81
N VAL A 86 -0.01 3.36 -0.68
CA VAL A 86 0.72 3.23 0.59
C VAL A 86 -0.20 2.62 1.64
N MET A 87 0.13 1.41 2.08
CA MET A 87 -0.55 0.73 3.17
C MET A 87 0.22 0.97 4.47
N VAL A 88 -0.50 1.40 5.51
CA VAL A 88 0.01 1.54 6.88
C VAL A 88 -0.73 0.56 7.78
N GLY A 89 -0.01 -0.42 8.32
CA GLY A 89 -0.54 -1.46 9.20
C GLY A 89 -0.01 -1.34 10.63
N LYS A 90 -0.92 -1.26 11.61
CA LYS A 90 -0.64 -1.24 13.06
C LYS A 90 -1.51 -2.27 13.78
N GLY A 91 -1.09 -3.53 13.90
CA GLY A 91 -1.90 -4.53 14.58
C GLY A 91 -1.45 -5.96 14.34
N GLU A 92 -2.41 -6.88 14.25
CA GLU A 92 -2.17 -8.31 14.04
C GLU A 92 -1.44 -8.57 12.71
N GLY A 93 -0.38 -9.38 12.77
CA GLY A 93 0.48 -9.62 11.61
C GLY A 93 -0.23 -10.31 10.44
N MET A 94 -1.24 -11.15 10.70
CA MET A 94 -1.93 -11.92 9.66
C MET A 94 -2.76 -11.03 8.73
N ASP A 95 -3.51 -10.07 9.27
CA ASP A 95 -4.30 -9.13 8.45
C ASP A 95 -3.43 -8.23 7.59
N ILE A 96 -2.27 -7.82 8.12
CA ILE A 96 -1.27 -7.06 7.38
C ILE A 96 -0.76 -7.89 6.20
N ILE A 97 -0.33 -9.14 6.44
CA ILE A 97 0.20 -10.02 5.38
C ILE A 97 -0.88 -10.32 4.32
N LEU A 98 -2.11 -10.60 4.73
CA LEU A 98 -3.23 -10.83 3.81
C LEU A 98 -3.52 -9.59 2.95
N SER A 99 -3.49 -8.41 3.56
CA SER A 99 -3.70 -7.15 2.85
C SER A 99 -2.57 -6.83 1.88
N MET A 100 -1.31 -7.13 2.24
CA MET A 100 -0.19 -7.02 1.30
C MET A 100 -0.37 -7.98 0.12
N GLY A 101 -0.74 -9.24 0.37
CA GLY A 101 -1.02 -10.22 -0.68
C GLY A 101 -2.13 -9.78 -1.63
N LEU A 102 -3.23 -9.23 -1.07
CA LEU A 102 -4.32 -8.64 -1.84
C LEU A 102 -3.83 -7.48 -2.72
N LEU A 103 -3.09 -6.53 -2.16
CA LEU A 103 -2.59 -5.37 -2.89
C LEU A 103 -1.57 -5.75 -4.00
N ILE A 104 -0.71 -6.74 -3.76
CA ILE A 104 0.20 -7.29 -4.78
C ILE A 104 -0.60 -7.94 -5.92
N GLY A 105 -1.60 -8.76 -5.58
CA GLY A 105 -2.43 -9.45 -6.57
C GLY A 105 -3.23 -8.50 -7.45
N MET A 106 -3.84 -7.46 -6.88
CA MET A 106 -4.62 -6.49 -7.66
C MET A 106 -3.76 -5.59 -8.55
N THR A 107 -2.57 -5.20 -8.08
CA THR A 107 -1.67 -4.30 -8.83
C THR A 107 -0.84 -5.01 -9.88
N ASN A 108 -0.72 -6.34 -9.80
CA ASN A 108 0.04 -7.15 -10.75
C ASN A 108 -0.77 -8.40 -11.15
N PRO A 109 -1.82 -8.23 -11.99
CA PRO A 109 -2.76 -9.31 -12.33
C PRO A 109 -2.12 -10.47 -13.10
N ASN A 110 -0.88 -10.32 -13.57
CA ASN A 110 -0.11 -11.36 -14.22
C ASN A 110 0.50 -12.37 -13.23
N LEU A 111 0.47 -12.08 -11.92
CA LEU A 111 0.98 -12.98 -10.89
C LEU A 111 -0.12 -13.96 -10.44
N ASN A 112 0.24 -15.24 -10.39
CA ASN A 112 -0.54 -16.24 -9.67
C ASN A 112 -0.25 -16.20 -8.15
N GLN A 113 -1.03 -16.93 -7.35
CA GLN A 113 -0.90 -16.94 -5.89
C GLN A 113 0.51 -17.37 -5.39
N SER A 114 1.14 -18.34 -6.07
CA SER A 114 2.50 -18.76 -5.72
C SER A 114 3.52 -17.64 -5.95
N GLN A 115 3.36 -16.87 -7.03
CA GLN A 115 4.22 -15.73 -7.32
C GLN A 115 3.96 -14.55 -6.38
N VAL A 116 2.72 -14.32 -5.94
CA VAL A 116 2.42 -13.36 -4.86
C VAL A 116 3.14 -13.76 -3.57
N GLY A 117 3.08 -15.03 -3.19
CA GLY A 117 3.82 -15.57 -2.04
C GLY A 117 5.34 -15.41 -2.18
N ALA A 118 5.88 -15.56 -3.40
CA ALA A 118 7.29 -15.31 -3.67
C ALA A 118 7.67 -13.83 -3.46
N VAL A 119 6.85 -12.87 -3.91
CA VAL A 119 7.08 -11.44 -3.66
C VAL A 119 7.09 -11.15 -2.16
N LEU A 120 6.14 -11.68 -1.38
CA LEU A 120 6.13 -11.52 0.09
C LEU A 120 7.40 -12.09 0.75
N LYS A 121 7.91 -13.21 0.25
CA LYS A 121 9.17 -13.80 0.72
C LYS A 121 10.39 -12.96 0.33
N GLU A 122 10.43 -12.44 -0.89
CA GLU A 122 11.50 -11.56 -1.38
C GLU A 122 11.54 -10.23 -0.61
N LEU A 123 10.37 -9.73 -0.18
CA LEU A 123 10.23 -8.62 0.75
C LEU A 123 10.72 -8.93 2.17
N ARG A 124 11.19 -10.16 2.44
CA ARG A 124 11.75 -10.65 3.71
C ARG A 124 10.74 -10.79 4.86
N LEU A 125 9.43 -10.79 4.59
CA LEU A 125 8.40 -10.78 5.65
C LEU A 125 8.49 -11.95 6.62
N PHE A 126 9.01 -13.08 6.16
CA PHE A 126 9.16 -14.31 6.92
C PHE A 126 10.61 -14.59 7.31
N ASP A 127 11.51 -13.63 7.12
CA ASP A 127 12.92 -13.73 7.49
C ASP A 127 13.11 -13.16 8.91
N GLU A 128 13.08 -14.05 9.92
CA GLU A 128 13.23 -13.68 11.33
C GLU A 128 14.56 -12.98 11.63
N SER A 129 15.57 -13.14 10.77
CA SER A 129 16.86 -12.49 10.92
C SER A 129 16.87 -11.04 10.40
N TYR A 130 15.85 -10.64 9.64
CA TYR A 130 15.80 -9.34 8.99
C TYR A 130 15.36 -8.22 9.95
N GLN A 131 16.23 -7.24 10.15
CA GLN A 131 15.97 -6.11 11.05
C GLN A 131 15.26 -4.95 10.31
N TYR A 132 13.94 -5.03 10.18
CA TYR A 132 13.13 -3.96 9.55
C TYR A 132 13.20 -2.61 10.25
N GLN A 133 13.60 -2.56 11.52
CA GLN A 133 13.76 -1.31 12.26
C GLN A 133 14.94 -0.46 11.74
N LYS A 134 15.83 -1.06 10.94
CA LYS A 134 17.04 -0.42 10.43
C LYS A 134 17.15 -0.47 8.91
N ASN A 135 16.34 -1.30 8.27
CA ASN A 135 16.46 -1.60 6.85
C ASN A 135 15.09 -1.57 6.17
N GLU A 136 15.08 -1.16 4.90
CA GLU A 136 13.95 -1.26 3.99
C GLU A 136 14.21 -2.33 2.93
N THR A 137 13.15 -2.92 2.39
CA THR A 137 13.24 -3.87 1.28
C THR A 137 12.53 -3.30 0.07
N THR A 138 13.11 -3.53 -1.11
CA THR A 138 12.48 -3.23 -2.38
C THR A 138 12.52 -4.47 -3.26
N VAL A 139 11.39 -4.81 -3.85
CA VAL A 139 11.23 -5.90 -4.81
C VAL A 139 10.59 -5.33 -6.07
N GLU A 140 11.15 -5.65 -7.22
CA GLU A 140 10.56 -5.32 -8.51
C GLU A 140 10.13 -6.60 -9.21
N LYS A 141 8.86 -6.66 -9.62
CA LYS A 141 8.31 -7.78 -10.37
C LYS A 141 7.48 -7.27 -11.54
N ASN A 142 7.84 -7.68 -12.74
CA ASN A 142 7.30 -7.10 -13.98
C ASN A 142 7.52 -5.58 -13.96
N THR A 143 6.47 -4.78 -14.16
CA THR A 143 6.52 -3.31 -14.13
C THR A 143 6.11 -2.73 -12.78
N ILE A 144 6.03 -3.53 -11.72
CA ILE A 144 5.57 -3.10 -10.39
C ILE A 144 6.72 -3.18 -9.38
N ARG A 145 6.91 -2.11 -8.62
CA ARG A 145 7.83 -2.00 -7.48
C ARG A 145 7.03 -2.09 -6.19
N TYR A 146 7.57 -2.85 -5.25
CA TYR A 146 7.06 -3.04 -3.91
C TYR A 146 8.14 -2.60 -2.93
N ASN A 147 7.81 -1.72 -1.99
CA ASN A 147 8.70 -1.31 -0.91
C ASN A 147 8.07 -1.66 0.44
N LEU A 148 8.87 -2.20 1.36
CA LEU A 148 8.43 -2.51 2.73
C LEU A 148 9.46 -1.99 3.73
N LYS A 149 8.97 -1.21 4.70
CA LYS A 149 9.74 -0.71 5.84
C LYS A 149 8.91 -0.78 7.12
N TYR A 150 9.60 -0.72 8.27
CA TYR A 150 8.96 -0.61 9.57
C TYR A 150 9.41 0.66 10.28
N ASP A 151 8.45 1.42 10.80
CA ASP A 151 8.69 2.58 11.65
C ASP A 151 8.10 2.32 13.04
N GLN A 152 8.85 2.59 14.11
CA GLN A 152 8.38 2.31 15.48
C GLN A 152 7.15 3.13 15.89
N SER A 153 6.96 4.32 15.32
CA SER A 153 5.83 5.21 15.62
C SER A 153 4.62 4.95 14.70
N VAL A 154 4.85 4.40 13.51
CA VAL A 154 3.83 4.21 12.46
C VAL A 154 3.50 2.73 12.14
N GLY A 155 4.33 1.78 12.51
CA GLY A 155 4.14 0.37 12.20
C GLY A 155 4.68 -0.02 10.82
N VAL A 156 4.04 -1.00 10.18
CA VAL A 156 4.41 -1.49 8.85
C VAL A 156 3.98 -0.49 7.80
N ILE A 157 4.90 -0.09 6.93
CA ILE A 157 4.62 0.75 5.78
C ILE A 157 5.01 -0.05 4.53
N PHE A 158 4.02 -0.29 3.69
CA PHE A 158 4.16 -1.02 2.44
C PHE A 158 3.69 -0.12 1.29
N SER A 159 4.54 0.13 0.29
CA SER A 159 4.15 0.90 -0.87
C SER A 159 4.30 0.15 -2.18
N ILE A 160 3.44 0.50 -3.14
CA ILE A 160 3.38 -0.09 -4.47
C ILE A 160 3.35 1.04 -5.50
N SER A 161 4.19 0.94 -6.52
CA SER A 161 4.24 1.88 -7.65
C SER A 161 4.70 1.17 -8.93
N LYS A 162 4.60 1.84 -10.09
CA LYS A 162 5.20 1.32 -11.32
C LYS A 162 6.70 1.65 -11.42
N VAL A 163 7.45 0.73 -12.03
CA VAL A 163 8.83 0.97 -12.49
C VAL A 163 8.77 1.69 -13.84
N ASN A 164 9.61 2.71 -14.03
CA ASN A 164 9.76 3.43 -15.31
C ASN A 164 10.59 2.64 -16.32
#